data_AF-A0A5X8Y3C6-F1
#
_entry.id   AF-A0A5X8Y3C6-F1
#
_cell.length_a   1.000
_cell.length_b   1.000
_cell.length_c   1.000
_cell.angle_alpha   90.00
_cell.angle_beta   90.00
_cell.angle_gamma   90.00
#
_symmetry.space_group_name_H-M   'P 1'
#
loop_
_entity.id
_entity.type
_entity.pdbx_description
1 polymer ?
#
loop_
_entity_poly.entity_id
_entity_poly.type
_entity_poly.pdbx_seq_one_letter_code
_entity_poly.pdbx_strand_id
1 'polypeptide(L)'
;MKGKFLCGLLVSLLISGCGDDNTPTEKVLKEQFSNQFHGRLILDSIDIKETSVDGNKRTYAADGLLSTGYDLYTPVASLTDYIVVQKSWDKGKDIKFS
;
A
#
# COMPACT_ATOMS: atom_id res chain seq x y z
N MET A 1 8.18 8.35 16.25
CA MET A 1 8.75 7.63 15.08
C MET A 1 7.70 7.66 13.97
N LYS A 2 7.57 8.78 13.26
CA LYS A 2 7.89 8.95 11.83
C LYS A 2 7.38 7.79 10.96
N GLY A 3 6.29 8.03 10.23
CA GLY A 3 5.57 7.14 9.29
C GLY A 3 6.39 6.61 8.12
N LYS A 4 7.54 6.01 8.42
CA LYS A 4 8.44 5.34 7.48
C LYS A 4 8.08 3.86 7.27
N PHE A 5 7.13 3.31 8.03
CA PHE A 5 6.75 1.91 7.90
C PHE A 5 5.86 1.61 6.70
N LEU A 6 5.20 2.62 6.12
CA LEU A 6 4.25 2.39 5.03
C LEU A 6 4.88 2.39 3.63
N CYS A 7 5.92 3.20 3.41
CA CYS A 7 6.57 3.30 2.10
C CYS A 7 7.33 2.01 1.70
N GLY A 8 7.71 1.17 2.65
CA GLY A 8 8.48 -0.05 2.38
C GLY A 8 7.65 -1.24 1.89
N LEU A 9 6.32 -1.24 2.10
CA LEU A 9 5.49 -2.43 1.87
C LEU A 9 4.75 -2.46 0.52
N LEU A 10 4.73 -1.34 -0.22
CA LEU A 10 4.12 -1.25 -1.56
C LEU A 10 5.03 -1.80 -2.67
N VAL A 11 6.31 -2.05 -2.40
CA VAL A 11 7.31 -2.42 -3.42
C VAL A 11 7.17 -3.86 -3.92
N SER A 12 6.46 -4.75 -3.20
CA SER A 12 6.30 -6.15 -3.64
C SER A 12 5.15 -6.40 -4.62
N LEU A 13 4.28 -5.41 -4.85
CA LEU A 13 3.18 -5.53 -5.84
C LEU A 13 3.63 -5.28 -7.28
N LEU A 14 4.84 -4.74 -7.45
CA LEU A 14 5.38 -4.41 -8.76
C LEU A 14 6.37 -5.49 -9.20
N ILE A 15 5.90 -6.26 -10.19
CA ILE A 15 6.70 -6.93 -11.22
C ILE A 15 7.00 -8.42 -10.97
N SER A 16 6.01 -9.26 -11.29
CA SER A 16 6.24 -10.52 -12.00
C SER A 16 5.56 -10.51 -13.38
N GLY A 17 5.53 -9.34 -14.04
CA GLY A 17 5.07 -9.17 -15.41
C GLY A 17 6.25 -8.94 -16.35
N CYS A 18 6.75 -10.02 -16.95
CA CYS A 18 7.64 -9.95 -18.10
C CYS A 18 6.79 -9.56 -19.34
N GLY A 19 7.19 -8.50 -20.05
CA GLY A 19 6.80 -8.27 -21.44
C GLY A 19 5.41 -7.67 -21.70
N ASP A 20 5.44 -6.45 -22.20
CA ASP A 20 4.60 -5.71 -23.17
C ASP A 20 3.06 -5.79 -23.19
N ASP A 21 2.40 -6.81 -22.62
CA ASP A 21 0.92 -6.91 -22.59
C ASP A 21 0.36 -7.41 -21.23
N ASN A 22 1.22 -7.70 -20.26
CA ASN A 22 0.83 -8.34 -19.00
C ASN A 22 0.73 -7.38 -17.80
N THR A 23 0.45 -6.09 -18.04
CA THR A 23 0.21 -5.16 -16.92
C THR A 23 -1.02 -5.63 -16.14
N PRO A 24 -0.90 -5.95 -14.84
CA PRO A 24 -2.03 -6.42 -14.05
C PRO A 24 -3.14 -5.37 -14.05
N THR A 25 -4.38 -5.81 -14.27
CA THR A 25 -5.54 -4.90 -14.16
C THR A 25 -5.68 -4.38 -12.73
N GLU A 26 -6.30 -3.22 -12.57
CA GLU A 26 -6.59 -2.62 -11.26
C GLU A 26 -7.29 -3.61 -10.31
N LYS A 27 -8.20 -4.43 -10.82
CA LYS A 27 -8.88 -5.47 -10.05
C LYS A 27 -7.90 -6.48 -9.45
N VAL A 28 -6.97 -6.99 -10.26
CA VAL A 28 -5.95 -7.95 -9.80
C VAL A 28 -5.06 -7.31 -8.74
N LEU A 29 -4.67 -6.04 -8.94
CA LEU A 29 -3.87 -5.30 -7.96
C LEU A 29 -4.62 -5.11 -6.63
N LYS A 30 -5.91 -4.78 -6.66
CA LYS A 30 -6.75 -4.67 -5.46
C LYS A 30 -6.89 -6.00 -4.72
N GLU A 31 -7.08 -7.10 -5.45
CA GLU A 31 -7.15 -8.44 -4.86
C GLU A 31 -5.82 -8.85 -4.22
N GLN A 32 -4.69 -8.66 -4.92
CA GLN A 32 -3.36 -8.95 -4.41
C GLN A 32 -3.01 -8.09 -3.19
N PHE A 33 -3.33 -6.79 -3.25
CA PHE A 33 -3.13 -5.87 -2.14
C PHE A 33 -3.96 -6.29 -0.92
N SER A 34 -5.26 -6.55 -1.10
CA SER A 34 -6.12 -7.05 -0.02
C SER A 34 -5.55 -8.32 0.60
N ASN A 35 -5.11 -9.29 -0.21
CA ASN A 35 -4.51 -10.52 0.27
C ASN A 35 -3.21 -10.26 1.06
N GLN A 36 -2.32 -9.39 0.56
CA GLN A 36 -1.06 -9.04 1.23
C GLN A 36 -1.30 -8.38 2.59
N PHE A 37 -2.33 -7.55 2.71
CA PHE A 37 -2.67 -6.84 3.94
C PHE A 37 -3.73 -7.55 4.78
N HIS A 38 -4.11 -8.79 4.44
CA HIS A 38 -5.16 -9.58 5.09
C HIS A 38 -6.50 -8.83 5.21
N GLY A 39 -6.87 -8.06 4.17
CA GLY A 39 -8.09 -7.27 4.12
C GLY A 39 -8.13 -6.08 5.07
N ARG A 40 -7.02 -5.76 5.75
CA ARG A 40 -6.94 -4.67 6.73
C ARG A 40 -6.86 -3.30 6.11
N LEU A 41 -6.17 -3.22 4.97
CA LEU A 41 -6.07 -2.05 4.13
C LEU A 41 -6.86 -2.30 2.86
N ILE A 42 -7.53 -1.26 2.37
CA ILE A 42 -8.31 -1.27 1.15
C ILE A 42 -7.57 -0.38 0.15
N LEU A 43 -7.31 -0.91 -1.05
CA LEU A 43 -6.80 -0.14 -2.17
C LEU A 43 -7.98 0.44 -2.94
N ASP A 44 -8.22 1.75 -2.78
CA ASP A 44 -9.38 2.42 -3.37
C ASP A 44 -9.15 2.76 -4.84
N SER A 45 -7.94 3.23 -5.16
CA SER A 45 -7.50 3.51 -6.53
C SER A 45 -6.00 3.34 -6.67
N ILE A 46 -5.56 2.97 -7.87
CA ILE A 46 -4.15 2.91 -8.25
C ILE A 46 -4.00 3.30 -9.72
N ASP A 47 -3.03 4.14 -10.00
CA ASP A 47 -2.60 4.55 -11.33
C ASP A 47 -1.12 4.19 -11.47
N ILE A 48 -0.80 3.34 -12.46
CA ILE A 48 0.56 2.87 -12.71
C ILE A 48 1.02 3.47 -14.04
N LYS A 49 2.12 4.23 -14.00
CA LYS A 49 2.70 4.86 -15.18
C LYS A 49 4.15 4.45 -15.36
N GLU A 50 4.51 4.05 -16.56
CA GLU A 50 5.91 3.82 -16.92
C GLU A 50 6.67 5.16 -16.88
N THR A 51 7.79 5.19 -16.15
CA THR A 51 8.62 6.40 -15.98
C THR A 51 9.94 6.32 -16.72
N SER A 52 10.46 5.11 -16.96
CA SER A 52 11.68 4.93 -17.75
C SER A 52 11.78 3.53 -18.34
N VAL A 53 12.46 3.45 -19.48
CA VAL A 53 12.82 2.19 -20.15
C VAL A 53 14.33 2.20 -20.40
N ASP A 54 15.02 1.19 -19.87
CA ASP A 54 16.45 0.94 -20.05
C ASP A 54 16.66 -0.48 -20.56
N GLY A 55 16.69 -0.65 -21.88
CA GLY A 55 16.70 -1.96 -22.53
C GLY A 55 15.47 -2.79 -22.12
N ASN A 56 15.70 -3.92 -21.46
CA ASN A 56 14.64 -4.81 -20.96
C ASN A 56 14.13 -4.42 -19.56
N LYS A 57 14.64 -3.34 -18.97
CA LYS A 57 14.16 -2.83 -17.68
C LYS A 57 13.11 -1.77 -17.93
N ARG A 58 11.95 -1.94 -17.32
CA ARG A 58 10.88 -0.95 -17.29
C ARG A 58 10.68 -0.49 -15.84
N THR A 59 10.66 0.82 -15.61
CA THR A 59 10.40 1.42 -14.30
C THR A 59 9.00 2.00 -14.30
N TYR A 60 8.26 1.79 -13.21
CA TYR A 60 6.90 2.31 -13.06
C TYR A 60 6.81 3.16 -11.79
N ALA A 61 6.04 4.24 -11.86
CA ALA A 61 5.53 4.97 -10.70
C ALA A 61 4.10 4.51 -10.42
N ALA A 62 3.73 4.45 -9.14
CA ALA A 62 2.40 4.08 -8.70
C ALA A 62 1.85 5.17 -7.78
N ASP A 63 0.81 5.86 -8.24
CA ASP A 63 0.05 6.81 -7.46
C ASP A 63 -1.28 6.16 -7.04
N GLY A 64 -1.77 6.43 -5.84
CA GLY A 64 -3.06 5.88 -5.45
C GLY A 64 -3.62 6.36 -4.13
N LEU A 65 -4.76 5.79 -3.77
CA LEU A 65 -5.48 6.05 -2.53
C LEU A 65 -5.70 4.74 -1.76
N LEU A 66 -5.52 4.81 -0.45
CA LEU A 66 -5.75 3.73 0.50
C LEU A 66 -6.73 4.17 1.57
N SER A 67 -7.56 3.25 2.02
CA SER A 67 -8.44 3.44 3.17
C SER A 67 -8.44 2.20 4.06
N THR A 68 -9.19 2.28 5.16
CA THR A 68 -9.34 1.18 6.12
C THR A 68 -10.81 0.97 6.46
N GLY A 69 -11.20 -0.30 6.64
CA GLY A 69 -12.55 -0.65 7.09
C GLY A 69 -12.81 -0.33 8.58
N TYR A 70 -11.78 0.05 9.33
CA TYR A 70 -11.81 0.32 10.76
C TYR A 70 -10.69 1.26 11.18
N ASP A 71 -10.82 1.86 12.36
CA ASP A 71 -9.80 2.75 12.92
C ASP A 71 -8.50 1.98 13.22
N LEU A 72 -7.36 2.52 12.80
CA LEU A 72 -6.05 1.96 13.13
C LEU A 72 -5.44 2.68 14.32
N TYR A 73 -4.77 1.89 15.16
CA TYR A 73 -4.10 2.36 16.36
C TYR A 73 -2.65 1.91 16.34
N THR A 74 -1.74 2.80 16.70
CA THR A 74 -0.31 2.51 16.80
C THR A 74 0.10 2.56 18.28
N PRO A 75 0.82 1.54 18.77
CA PRO A 75 1.39 1.57 20.12
C PRO A 75 2.34 2.77 20.27
N VAL A 76 2.16 3.56 21.32
CA VAL A 76 3.02 4.71 21.65
C VAL A 76 3.77 4.55 22.96
N ALA A 77 3.29 3.70 23.87
CA ALA A 77 4.01 3.29 25.06
C ALA A 77 3.56 1.91 25.53
N SER A 78 4.44 1.20 26.23
CA SER A 78 4.10 -0.03 26.95
C SER A 78 4.37 0.18 28.43
N LEU A 79 3.36 -0.10 29.24
CA LEU A 79 3.38 -0.19 30.69
C LEU A 79 3.34 -1.68 31.07
N THR A 80 3.47 -1.98 32.36
CA THR A 80 3.51 -3.37 32.87
C THR A 80 2.32 -4.20 32.38
N ASP A 81 1.10 -3.67 32.51
CA ASP A 81 -0.14 -4.39 32.15
C ASP A 81 -0.92 -3.72 31.01
N TYR A 82 -0.42 -2.61 30.46
CA TYR A 82 -1.16 -1.80 29.51
C TYR A 82 -0.30 -1.38 28.33
N ILE A 83 -0.89 -1.37 27.14
CA ILE A 83 -0.30 -0.72 25.97
C ILE A 83 -1.08 0.56 25.74
N VAL A 84 -0.39 1.69 25.79
CA VAL A 84 -0.96 2.97 25.38
C VAL A 84 -0.87 3.03 23.87
N VAL A 85 -2.03 3.17 23.22
CA VAL A 85 -2.13 3.29 21.77
C VAL A 85 -2.64 4.68 21.41
N GLN A 86 -2.19 5.18 20.26
CA GLN A 86 -2.71 6.41 19.67
C GLN A 86 -3.42 6.04 18.37
N LYS A 87 -4.58 6.65 18.12
CA LYS A 87 -5.25 6.54 16.84
C LYS A 87 -4.33 7.07 15.75
N SER A 88 -3.92 6.20 14.84
CA SER A 88 -3.08 6.57 13.71
C SER A 88 -3.95 6.94 12.53
N TRP A 89 -4.94 6.12 12.15
CA TRP A 89 -5.80 6.37 10.99
C TRP A 89 -7.29 6.23 11.32
N ASP A 90 -8.09 7.10 10.69
CA ASP A 90 -9.54 7.08 10.76
C ASP A 90 -10.12 6.10 9.74
N LYS A 91 -11.11 5.31 10.17
CA LYS A 91 -11.92 4.48 9.27
C LYS A 91 -12.44 5.30 8.09
N GLY A 92 -12.29 4.76 6.89
CA GLY A 92 -12.84 5.35 5.66
C GLY A 92 -12.20 6.69 5.25
N LYS A 93 -11.09 7.08 5.88
CA LYS A 93 -10.34 8.26 5.48
C LYS A 93 -9.25 7.87 4.49
N ASP A 94 -9.33 8.46 3.31
CA ASP A 94 -8.38 8.19 2.24
C ASP A 94 -6.98 8.74 2.56
N ILE A 95 -5.97 7.95 2.22
CA ILE A 95 -4.56 8.28 2.33
C ILE A 95 -3.93 8.14 0.96
N LYS A 96 -3.31 9.22 0.49
CA LYS A 96 -2.60 9.23 -0.78
C LYS A 96 -1.20 8.63 -0.65
N PHE A 97 -0.79 7.83 -1.64
CA PHE A 97 0.59 7.39 -1.83
C PHE A 97 1.06 7.68 -3.26
N SER A 98 2.38 7.81 -3.42
CA SER A 98 3.12 8.09 -4.65
C SER A 98 4.57 7.64 -4.51
#